data_AF-A0A1W1DHQ2-F1
#
_entry.id   AF-A0A1W1DHQ2-F1
#
_cell.length_a   1.000
_cell.length_b   1.000
_cell.length_c   1.000
_cell.angle_alpha   90.00
_cell.angle_beta   90.00
_cell.angle_gamma   90.00
#
_symmetry.space_group_name_H-M   'P 1'
#
loop_
_entity.id
_entity.type
_entity.pdbx_description
1 polymer ?
#
loop_
_entity_poly.entity_id
_entity_poly.type
_entity_poly.pdbx_seq_one_letter_code
_entity_poly.pdbx_strand_id
1 'polypeptide(L)'
;MGENTDGIGLVNDLTKNLNIDLNNKTVLILGAGGATRGILLPLLKQQTKRLMIANRTASKAVQLAKDFSDYGNTCGFGLDKVKDDPVDVIINATSASLDGQMPNISSGVANGAICYDLMYGKQTPFMDWAQANNANMVVDGLGMLVEQAAAAFEFWTGKQPNTQEVIEDLRS
;
A
#
# COMPACT_ATOMS: atom_id res chain seq x y z
N MET A 1 9.93 -19.19 12.97
CA MET A 1 8.99 -18.88 11.87
C MET A 1 8.91 -17.37 11.81
N GLY A 2 9.42 -16.74 10.75
CA GLY A 2 9.34 -15.27 10.62
C GLY A 2 7.99 -14.91 10.05
N GLU A 3 7.12 -14.30 10.85
CA GLU A 3 5.92 -13.66 10.30
C GLU A 3 6.35 -12.40 9.54
N ASN A 4 5.73 -12.17 8.39
CA ASN A 4 5.94 -10.93 7.64
C ASN A 4 5.10 -9.82 8.29
N THR A 5 5.72 -9.06 9.18
CA THR A 5 5.08 -7.97 9.93
C THR A 5 4.75 -6.76 9.06
N ASP A 6 5.37 -6.59 7.89
CA ASP A 6 5.13 -5.45 6.99
C ASP A 6 3.67 -5.35 6.58
N GLY A 7 3.08 -6.46 6.12
CA GLY A 7 1.70 -6.46 5.68
C GLY A 7 0.68 -6.31 6.82
N ILE A 8 1.01 -6.77 8.03
CA ILE A 8 0.22 -6.50 9.23
C ILE A 8 0.31 -5.01 9.56
N GLY A 9 1.51 -4.44 9.49
CA GLY A 9 1.76 -3.02 9.75
C GLY A 9 0.94 -2.11 8.84
N LEU A 10 0.96 -2.38 7.53
CA LEU A 10 0.18 -1.61 6.56
C LEU A 10 -1.33 -1.68 6.84
N VAL A 11 -1.85 -2.88 7.10
CA VAL A 11 -3.28 -3.06 7.35
C VAL A 11 -3.70 -2.38 8.65
N ASN A 12 -2.92 -2.51 9.72
CA ASN A 12 -3.19 -1.84 10.98
C ASN A 12 -3.18 -0.32 10.80
N ASP A 13 -2.21 0.23 10.08
CA ASP A 13 -2.15 1.67 9.88
C ASP A 13 -3.36 2.18 9.09
N LEU A 14 -3.70 1.52 7.98
CA LEU A 14 -4.90 1.83 7.20
C LEU A 14 -6.19 1.73 8.03
N THR A 15 -6.38 0.64 8.77
CA THR A 15 -7.68 0.34 9.40
C THR A 15 -7.84 0.97 10.78
N LYS A 16 -6.77 1.00 11.60
CA LYS A 16 -6.83 1.47 12.99
C LYS A 16 -6.43 2.93 13.12
N ASN A 17 -5.34 3.35 12.47
CA ASN A 17 -4.83 4.73 12.61
C ASN A 17 -5.54 5.69 11.67
N LEU A 18 -5.74 5.26 10.42
CA LEU A 18 -6.37 6.08 9.38
C LEU A 18 -7.88 5.84 9.24
N ASN A 19 -8.43 4.84 9.95
CA ASN A 19 -9.85 4.49 9.96
C ASN A 19 -10.43 4.22 8.55
N ILE A 20 -9.64 3.56 7.70
CA ILE A 20 -10.00 3.19 6.33
C ILE A 20 -10.51 1.76 6.28
N ASP A 21 -11.79 1.58 5.93
CA ASP A 21 -12.36 0.27 5.64
C ASP A 21 -11.96 -0.19 4.23
N LEU A 22 -11.27 -1.33 4.16
CA LEU A 22 -10.81 -1.97 2.92
C LEU A 22 -11.82 -2.98 2.35
N ASN A 23 -12.88 -3.31 3.09
CA ASN A 23 -13.90 -4.23 2.64
C ASN A 23 -14.59 -3.71 1.37
N ASN A 24 -14.72 -4.58 0.36
CA ASN A 24 -15.33 -4.26 -0.93
C ASN A 24 -14.68 -3.05 -1.68
N LYS A 25 -13.45 -2.69 -1.32
CA LYS A 25 -12.65 -1.64 -2.00
C LYS A 25 -11.85 -2.18 -3.18
N THR A 26 -11.63 -1.33 -4.18
CA THR A 26 -10.70 -1.58 -5.28
C THR A 26 -9.34 -0.99 -4.92
N VAL A 27 -8.33 -1.84 -4.79
CA VAL A 27 -6.97 -1.46 -4.39
C VAL A 27 -6.04 -1.61 -5.60
N LEU A 28 -5.30 -0.57 -5.95
CA LEU A 28 -4.24 -0.60 -6.95
C LEU A 28 -2.86 -0.53 -6.25
N ILE A 29 -2.00 -1.50 -6.52
CA ILE A 29 -0.61 -1.48 -6.05
C ILE A 29 0.32 -1.20 -7.22
N LEU A 30 1.18 -0.20 -7.07
CA LEU A 30 2.25 0.13 -8.02
C LEU A 30 3.52 -0.61 -7.58
N GLY A 31 4.04 -1.47 -8.44
CA GLY A 31 5.20 -2.32 -8.18
C GLY A 31 4.83 -3.77 -7.91
N ALA A 32 5.71 -4.69 -8.35
CA ALA A 32 5.59 -6.13 -8.13
C ALA A 32 6.86 -6.70 -7.48
N GLY A 33 7.38 -6.00 -6.46
CA GLY A 33 8.59 -6.36 -5.73
C GLY A 33 8.31 -7.16 -4.45
N GLY A 34 9.35 -7.29 -3.61
CA GLY A 34 9.24 -7.98 -2.31
C GLY A 34 8.22 -7.33 -1.37
N ALA A 35 8.20 -5.99 -1.30
CA ALA A 35 7.24 -5.23 -0.50
C ALA A 35 5.79 -5.57 -0.90
N THR A 36 5.46 -5.48 -2.21
CA THR A 36 4.15 -5.90 -2.74
C THR A 36 3.78 -7.31 -2.29
N ARG A 37 4.69 -8.27 -2.46
CA ARG A 37 4.42 -9.67 -2.06
C ARG A 37 4.12 -9.80 -0.57
N GLY A 38 4.79 -9.03 0.29
CA GLY A 38 4.57 -9.04 1.73
C GLY A 38 3.21 -8.50 2.18
N ILE A 39 2.67 -7.53 1.44
CA ILE A 39 1.41 -6.87 1.80
C ILE A 39 0.16 -7.52 1.17
N LEU A 40 0.31 -8.33 0.12
CA LEU A 40 -0.82 -8.90 -0.63
C LEU A 40 -1.76 -9.75 0.23
N LEU A 41 -1.24 -10.73 0.96
CA LEU A 41 -2.08 -11.64 1.73
C LEU A 41 -2.85 -10.92 2.85
N PRO A 42 -2.24 -10.03 3.65
CA PRO A 42 -2.97 -9.22 4.62
C PRO A 42 -4.05 -8.34 4.00
N LEU A 43 -3.80 -7.70 2.85
CA LEU A 43 -4.81 -6.91 2.13
C LEU A 43 -5.97 -7.77 1.61
N LEU A 44 -5.69 -8.95 1.04
CA LEU A 44 -6.73 -9.86 0.56
C LEU A 44 -7.61 -10.39 1.69
N LYS A 45 -7.04 -10.61 2.88
CA LYS A 45 -7.80 -10.97 4.09
C LYS A 45 -8.80 -9.89 4.54
N GLN A 46 -8.65 -8.64 4.08
CA GLN A 46 -9.62 -7.56 4.34
C GLN A 46 -10.83 -7.60 3.40
N GLN A 47 -11.01 -8.65 2.59
CA GLN A 47 -12.16 -8.82 1.69
C GLN A 47 -12.31 -7.68 0.68
N THR A 48 -11.18 -7.19 0.16
CA THR A 48 -11.17 -6.22 -0.94
C THR A 48 -11.94 -6.75 -2.15
N LYS A 49 -12.65 -5.87 -2.87
CA LYS A 49 -13.42 -6.24 -4.07
C LYS A 49 -12.52 -6.74 -5.19
N ARG A 50 -11.38 -6.06 -5.34
CA ARG A 50 -10.37 -6.35 -6.36
C ARG A 50 -9.04 -5.75 -5.94
N LEU A 51 -7.97 -6.52 -6.11
CA LEU A 51 -6.60 -6.08 -5.92
C LEU A 51 -5.88 -6.10 -7.27
N MET A 52 -5.50 -4.91 -7.75
CA MET A 52 -4.83 -4.67 -9.02
C MET A 52 -3.35 -4.43 -8.78
N ILE A 53 -2.47 -5.07 -9.54
CA ILE A 53 -1.01 -4.92 -9.45
C ILE A 53 -0.52 -4.40 -10.79
N ALA A 54 0.05 -3.19 -10.80
CA ALA A 54 0.64 -2.60 -11.99
C ALA A 54 2.15 -2.51 -11.83
N ASN A 55 2.90 -2.93 -12.85
CA ASN A 55 4.37 -2.90 -12.79
C ASN A 55 4.99 -2.58 -14.14
N ARG A 56 6.21 -2.00 -14.14
CA ARG A 56 6.97 -1.70 -15.38
C ARG A 56 7.18 -2.95 -16.23
N THR A 57 7.49 -4.08 -15.58
CA THR A 57 7.53 -5.39 -16.23
C THR A 57 6.23 -6.13 -15.94
N ALA A 58 5.31 -6.12 -16.92
CA ALA A 58 3.96 -6.67 -16.77
C ALA A 58 3.95 -8.15 -16.33
N SER A 59 4.86 -8.98 -16.85
CA SER A 59 4.93 -10.41 -16.50
C SER A 59 5.17 -10.66 -14.99
N LYS A 60 5.90 -9.76 -14.31
CA LYS A 60 6.09 -9.86 -12.84
C LYS A 60 4.78 -9.63 -12.09
N ALA A 61 4.00 -8.63 -12.50
CA ALA A 61 2.69 -8.35 -11.90
C ALA A 61 1.69 -9.48 -12.17
N VAL A 62 1.64 -9.98 -13.41
CA VAL A 62 0.77 -11.10 -13.81
C VAL A 62 1.09 -12.35 -12.98
N GLN A 63 2.37 -12.71 -12.87
CA GLN A 63 2.78 -13.87 -12.09
C GLN A 63 2.42 -13.68 -10.61
N LEU A 64 2.70 -12.51 -10.04
CA LEU A 64 2.39 -12.24 -8.64
C LEU A 64 0.88 -12.26 -8.37
N ALA A 65 0.06 -11.72 -9.26
CA ALA A 65 -1.40 -11.83 -9.13
C ALA A 65 -1.85 -13.29 -9.16
N LYS A 66 -1.32 -14.10 -10.09
CA LYS A 66 -1.63 -15.53 -10.19
C LYS A 66 -1.26 -16.30 -8.92
N ASP A 67 -0.09 -16.05 -8.35
CA ASP A 67 0.38 -16.69 -7.12
C ASP A 67 -0.58 -16.46 -5.92
N PHE A 68 -1.37 -15.39 -5.95
CA PHE A 68 -2.30 -15.01 -4.87
C PHE A 68 -3.78 -15.14 -5.25
N SER A 69 -4.09 -15.69 -6.44
CA SER A 69 -5.46 -15.77 -6.95
C SER A 69 -6.40 -16.67 -6.11
N ASP A 70 -5.84 -17.64 -5.38
CA ASP A 70 -6.61 -18.49 -4.46
C ASP A 70 -7.09 -17.74 -3.19
N TYR A 71 -6.52 -16.57 -2.89
CA TYR A 71 -6.84 -15.79 -1.70
C TYR A 71 -7.80 -14.62 -1.97
N GLY A 72 -8.10 -14.33 -3.24
CA GLY A 72 -9.06 -13.30 -3.61
C GLY A 72 -8.92 -12.82 -5.07
N ASN A 73 -9.66 -11.77 -5.40
CA ASN A 73 -9.76 -11.27 -6.77
C ASN A 73 -8.54 -10.39 -7.15
N THR A 74 -7.49 -11.02 -7.66
CA THR A 74 -6.25 -10.36 -8.07
C THR A 74 -6.17 -10.18 -9.59
N CYS A 75 -5.54 -9.08 -10.04
CA CYS A 75 -5.24 -8.85 -11.45
C CYS A 75 -3.90 -8.15 -11.59
N GLY A 76 -3.01 -8.69 -12.45
CA GLY A 76 -1.69 -8.13 -12.70
C GLY A 76 -1.55 -7.63 -14.14
N PHE A 77 -0.94 -6.46 -14.34
CA PHE A 77 -0.76 -5.86 -15.66
C PHE A 77 0.40 -4.84 -15.72
N GLY A 78 0.66 -4.30 -16.91
CA GLY A 78 1.67 -3.27 -17.14
C GLY A 78 1.19 -1.87 -16.75
N LEU A 79 2.08 -0.98 -16.33
CA LEU A 79 1.71 0.42 -15.97
C LEU A 79 0.93 1.14 -17.09
N ASP A 80 1.22 0.83 -18.36
CA ASP A 80 0.54 1.36 -19.54
C ASP A 80 -0.95 0.99 -19.65
N LYS A 81 -1.42 0.05 -18.82
CA LYS A 81 -2.82 -0.40 -18.78
C LYS A 81 -3.61 0.20 -17.62
N VAL A 82 -2.99 1.02 -16.76
CA VAL A 82 -3.74 1.80 -15.77
C VAL A 82 -4.60 2.80 -16.53
N LYS A 83 -5.92 2.76 -16.30
CA LYS A 83 -6.91 3.63 -16.94
C LYS A 83 -7.26 4.81 -16.03
N ASP A 84 -7.97 5.79 -16.57
CA ASP A 84 -8.51 6.94 -15.81
C ASP A 84 -9.66 6.58 -14.86
N ASP A 85 -10.14 5.34 -14.87
CA ASP A 85 -11.17 4.87 -13.95
C ASP A 85 -10.66 4.98 -12.49
N PRO A 86 -11.33 5.77 -11.62
CA PRO A 86 -10.90 5.94 -10.23
C PRO A 86 -10.90 4.63 -9.46
N VAL A 87 -9.96 4.51 -8.52
CA VAL A 87 -9.93 3.42 -7.52
C VAL A 87 -10.09 3.97 -6.12
N ASP A 88 -10.37 3.11 -5.15
CA ASP A 88 -10.56 3.54 -3.76
C ASP A 88 -9.21 3.79 -3.05
N VAL A 89 -8.21 2.93 -3.31
CA VAL A 89 -6.90 2.99 -2.66
C VAL A 89 -5.79 2.73 -3.68
N ILE A 90 -4.74 3.55 -3.67
CA ILE A 90 -3.51 3.36 -4.42
C ILE A 90 -2.35 3.19 -3.44
N ILE A 91 -1.61 2.11 -3.55
CA ILE A 91 -0.42 1.83 -2.73
C ILE A 91 0.81 1.88 -3.63
N ASN A 92 1.72 2.82 -3.38
CA ASN A 92 3.00 2.87 -4.06
C ASN A 92 4.03 2.00 -3.32
N ALA A 93 4.30 0.83 -3.87
CA ALA A 93 5.31 -0.11 -3.38
C ALA A 93 6.56 -0.14 -4.29
N THR A 94 6.74 0.88 -5.13
CA THR A 94 7.91 0.97 -6.00
C THR A 94 9.10 1.54 -5.24
N SER A 95 10.29 0.98 -5.48
CA SER A 95 11.54 1.66 -5.10
C SER A 95 11.83 2.88 -5.99
N ALA A 96 11.02 3.14 -7.03
CA ALA A 96 11.22 4.27 -7.94
C ALA A 96 10.99 5.63 -7.25
N SER A 97 10.29 5.65 -6.11
CA SER A 97 10.26 6.81 -5.21
C SER A 97 11.66 7.22 -4.73
N LEU A 98 12.60 6.28 -4.60
CA LEU A 98 14.01 6.57 -4.27
C LEU A 98 14.78 7.17 -5.46
N ASP A 99 14.44 6.75 -6.67
CA ASP A 99 15.00 7.31 -7.92
C ASP A 99 14.33 8.65 -8.30
N GLY A 100 13.36 9.12 -7.49
CA GLY A 100 12.71 10.41 -7.64
C GLY A 100 11.75 10.50 -8.82
N GLN A 101 11.20 9.38 -9.31
CA GLN A 101 10.30 9.39 -10.46
C GLN A 101 8.94 8.74 -10.16
N MET A 102 7.88 9.50 -10.39
CA MET A 102 6.51 9.00 -10.42
C MET A 102 6.30 8.15 -11.70
N PRO A 103 5.79 6.90 -11.59
CA PRO A 103 5.40 6.12 -12.76
C PRO A 103 4.38 6.87 -13.62
N ASN A 104 4.60 6.87 -14.95
CA ASN A 104 3.64 7.47 -15.89
C ASN A 104 2.38 6.59 -15.98
N ILE A 105 1.34 6.95 -15.24
CA ILE A 105 0.03 6.31 -15.22
C ILE A 105 -1.06 7.38 -15.37
N SER A 106 -2.25 6.95 -15.79
CA SER A 106 -3.43 7.82 -15.90
C SER A 106 -3.69 8.57 -14.59
N SER A 107 -3.86 9.88 -14.64
CA SER A 107 -4.14 10.70 -13.45
C SER A 107 -5.52 10.47 -12.88
N GLY A 108 -6.53 10.15 -13.72
CA GLY A 108 -7.91 9.95 -13.27
C GLY A 108 -8.06 8.84 -12.24
N VAL A 109 -7.14 7.88 -12.21
CA VAL A 109 -7.13 6.76 -11.27
C VAL A 109 -7.05 7.21 -9.80
N ALA A 110 -6.42 8.36 -9.53
CA ALA A 110 -6.23 8.88 -8.18
C ALA A 110 -7.39 9.75 -7.67
N ASN A 111 -8.35 10.10 -8.54
CA ASN A 111 -9.44 11.01 -8.17
C ASN A 111 -10.29 10.40 -7.05
N GLY A 112 -10.30 11.04 -5.87
CA GLY A 112 -11.00 10.57 -4.68
C GLY A 112 -10.35 9.37 -3.98
N ALA A 113 -9.19 8.90 -4.46
CA ALA A 113 -8.50 7.75 -3.89
C ALA A 113 -7.74 8.12 -2.60
N ILE A 114 -7.48 7.12 -1.77
CA ILE A 114 -6.46 7.19 -0.72
C ILE A 114 -5.14 6.73 -1.33
N CYS A 115 -4.14 7.60 -1.36
CA CYS A 115 -2.82 7.30 -1.91
C CYS A 115 -1.82 7.09 -0.77
N TYR A 116 -1.29 5.88 -0.65
CA TYR A 116 -0.37 5.46 0.40
C TYR A 116 0.99 5.13 -0.20
N ASP A 117 2.03 5.89 0.16
CA ASP A 117 3.41 5.57 -0.23
C ASP A 117 4.05 4.68 0.85
N LEU A 118 4.65 3.55 0.48
CA LEU A 118 5.39 2.73 1.45
C LEU A 118 6.70 3.42 1.90
N MET A 119 7.15 4.44 1.18
CA MET A 119 8.24 5.32 1.60
C MET A 119 7.79 6.25 2.73
N TYR A 120 8.69 6.55 3.66
CA TYR A 120 8.43 7.43 4.79
C TYR A 120 9.45 8.57 4.89
N GLY A 121 9.06 9.65 5.58
CA GLY A 121 9.97 10.70 6.06
C GLY A 121 10.24 11.87 5.12
N LYS A 122 10.01 11.76 3.81
CA LYS A 122 10.05 12.90 2.88
C LYS A 122 8.88 12.84 1.90
N GLN A 123 8.42 14.02 1.48
CA GLN A 123 7.50 14.15 0.36
C GLN A 123 8.10 13.49 -0.89
N THR A 124 7.33 12.64 -1.55
CA THR A 124 7.74 11.88 -2.74
C THR A 124 7.00 12.40 -3.97
N PRO A 125 7.56 12.18 -5.17
CA PRO A 125 6.85 12.49 -6.41
C PRO A 125 5.49 11.80 -6.55
N PHE A 126 5.30 10.62 -5.93
CA PHE A 126 4.00 9.95 -5.88
C PHE A 126 3.00 10.71 -5.02
N MET A 127 3.43 11.20 -3.85
CA MET A 127 2.58 12.00 -2.99
C MET A 127 2.21 13.34 -3.65
N ASP A 128 3.16 14.02 -4.29
CA ASP A 128 2.90 15.24 -5.06
C ASP A 128 1.92 14.98 -6.21
N TRP A 129 2.13 13.90 -6.95
CA TRP A 129 1.23 13.48 -8.03
C TRP A 129 -0.17 13.17 -7.50
N ALA A 130 -0.31 12.48 -6.37
CA ALA A 130 -1.61 12.16 -5.78
C ALA A 130 -2.37 13.44 -5.38
N GLN A 131 -1.69 14.38 -4.72
CA GLN A 131 -2.27 15.67 -4.34
C GLN A 131 -2.73 16.47 -5.56
N ALA A 132 -1.91 16.50 -6.63
CA ALA A 132 -2.25 17.21 -7.86
C ALA A 132 -3.43 16.58 -8.63
N ASN A 133 -3.77 15.31 -8.36
CA ASN A 133 -4.80 14.55 -9.08
C ASN A 133 -6.01 14.21 -8.21
N ASN A 134 -6.32 15.09 -7.24
CA ASN A 134 -7.53 15.03 -6.41
C ASN A 134 -7.65 13.78 -5.53
N ALA A 135 -6.53 13.21 -5.07
CA ALA A 135 -6.58 12.20 -4.02
C ALA A 135 -7.30 12.75 -2.78
N ASN A 136 -8.20 11.95 -2.19
CA ASN A 136 -8.92 12.32 -0.98
C ASN A 136 -8.01 12.36 0.25
N MET A 137 -6.97 11.51 0.24
CA MET A 137 -5.97 11.43 1.30
C MET A 137 -4.63 10.98 0.71
N VAL A 138 -3.54 11.54 1.23
CA VAL A 138 -2.17 11.17 0.84
C VAL A 138 -1.37 10.89 2.11
N VAL A 139 -0.77 9.70 2.21
CA VAL A 139 -0.12 9.20 3.43
C VAL A 139 1.22 8.55 3.09
N ASP A 140 2.19 8.71 3.97
CA ASP A 140 3.51 8.08 3.90
C ASP A 140 3.60 6.81 4.77
N GLY A 141 4.66 6.03 4.60
CA GLY A 141 4.81 4.72 5.23
C GLY A 141 5.21 4.74 6.70
N LEU A 142 5.25 5.92 7.36
CA LEU A 142 5.71 6.03 8.74
C LEU A 142 4.81 5.24 9.70
N GLY A 143 3.49 5.33 9.50
CA GLY A 143 2.53 4.60 10.33
C GLY A 143 2.69 3.08 10.17
N MET A 144 2.82 2.59 8.93
CA MET A 144 3.17 1.20 8.65
C MET A 144 4.48 0.77 9.35
N LEU A 145 5.52 1.60 9.33
CA LEU A 145 6.81 1.30 9.97
C LEU A 145 6.68 1.12 11.50
N VAL A 146 5.86 1.95 12.15
CA VAL A 146 5.59 1.83 13.59
C VAL A 146 4.74 0.60 13.87
N GLU A 147 3.70 0.36 13.08
CA GLU A 147 2.79 -0.78 13.26
C GLU A 147 3.49 -2.13 13.04
N GLN A 148 4.38 -2.24 12.06
CA GLN A 148 5.15 -3.48 11.87
C GLN A 148 6.16 -3.73 13.02
N ALA A 149 6.74 -2.67 13.59
CA ALA A 149 7.55 -2.78 14.80
C ALA A 149 6.71 -3.17 16.03
N ALA A 150 5.49 -2.63 16.16
CA ALA A 150 4.54 -2.98 17.22
C ALA A 150 4.11 -4.45 17.14
N ALA A 151 3.81 -4.96 15.94
CA ALA A 151 3.49 -6.37 15.73
C ALA A 151 4.64 -7.29 16.13
N ALA A 152 5.87 -6.93 15.77
CA ALA A 152 7.06 -7.68 16.21
C ALA A 152 7.24 -7.62 17.73
N PHE A 153 7.07 -6.44 18.34
CA PHE A 153 7.16 -6.26 19.79
C PHE A 153 6.13 -7.10 20.54
N GLU A 154 4.88 -7.12 20.08
CA GLU A 154 3.81 -7.95 20.64
C GLU A 154 4.15 -9.44 20.52
N PHE A 155 4.65 -9.89 19.37
CA PHE A 155 5.04 -11.28 19.16
C PHE A 155 6.10 -11.74 20.18
N TRP A 156 7.11 -10.91 20.47
CA TRP A 156 8.19 -11.27 21.39
C TRP A 156 7.85 -11.09 22.87
N THR A 157 7.00 -10.11 23.21
CA THR A 157 6.78 -9.70 24.60
C THR A 157 5.38 -10.03 25.14
N GLY A 158 4.44 -10.34 24.25
CA GLY A 158 3.01 -10.49 24.56
C GLY A 158 2.31 -9.19 24.94
N LYS A 159 2.95 -8.03 24.74
CA LYS A 159 2.40 -6.71 25.09
C LYS A 159 2.09 -5.89 23.85
N GLN A 160 0.92 -5.29 23.80
CA GLN A 160 0.54 -4.35 22.74
C GLN A 160 1.01 -2.93 23.10
N PRO A 161 1.86 -2.28 22.28
CA PRO A 161 2.27 -0.89 22.50
C PRO A 161 1.20 0.08 21.98
N ASN A 162 1.16 1.30 22.54
CA ASN A 162 0.37 2.39 21.98
C ASN A 162 1.12 2.99 20.77
N THR A 163 0.66 2.71 19.56
CA THR A 163 1.33 3.15 18.32
C THR A 163 0.99 4.58 17.93
N GLN A 164 -0.17 5.11 18.34
CA GLN A 164 -0.57 6.48 18.00
C GLN A 164 0.39 7.52 18.58
N GLU A 165 0.70 7.41 19.88
CA GLU A 165 1.67 8.29 20.55
C GLU A 165 3.05 8.24 19.88
N VAL A 166 3.52 7.04 19.51
CA VAL A 166 4.82 6.88 18.84
C VAL A 166 4.82 7.52 17.45
N ILE A 167 3.73 7.39 16.70
CA ILE A 167 3.60 8.02 15.38
C ILE A 167 3.59 9.55 15.51
N GLU A 168 2.87 10.08 16.50
CA GLU A 168 2.82 11.53 16.78
C GLU A 168 4.21 12.09 17.13
N ASP A 169 4.92 11.43 18.04
CA ASP A 169 6.27 11.82 18.46
C ASP A 169 7.28 11.80 17.29
N LEU A 170 7.17 10.84 16.38
CA LEU A 170 8.06 10.74 15.21
C LEU A 170 7.75 11.77 14.11
N ARG A 171 6.56 12.39 14.16
CA ARG A 171 6.15 13.45 13.22
C ARG A 171 6.44 14.87 13.72
N SER A 172 6.73 15.04 15.02
CA SER A 172 7.08 16.34 15.64
C SER A 172 8.51 16.78 15.32
#